data_AF-A0A2P9AUH4-F1
#
_entry.id   AF-A0A2P9AUH4-F1
#
_cell.length_a   1.000
_cell.length_b   1.000
_cell.length_c   1.000
_cell.angle_alpha   90.00
_cell.angle_beta   90.00
_cell.angle_gamma   90.00
#
_symmetry.space_group_name_H-M   'P 1'
#
loop_
_entity.id
_entity.type
_entity.pdbx_description
1 polymer ?
#
loop_
_entity_poly.entity_id
_entity_poly.type
_entity_poly.pdbx_seq_one_letter_code
_entity_poly.pdbx_strand_id
1 'polypeptide(L)' 'MRRVGKSRRQLFEAIEHDALAPLPATPFEYAEWKSAKVHPDYHVEVDKAFYSVPHRLIGRQIRCPADKPDCRGLP' A
#
# COMPACT_ATOMS: atom_id res chain seq x y z
N MET A 1 -30.00 -11.96 -16.17
CA MET A 1 -29.05 -12.90 -16.83
C MET A 1 -29.70 -14.08 -17.58
N ARG A 2 -31.02 -14.13 -17.82
CA ARG A 2 -31.66 -15.22 -18.60
C ARG A 2 -31.49 -15.11 -20.14
N ARG A 3 -30.77 -14.10 -20.66
CA ARG A 3 -30.64 -13.82 -22.11
C ARG A 3 -29.32 -14.23 -22.74
N VAL A 4 -28.30 -14.53 -21.96
CA VAL A 4 -27.04 -15.11 -22.43
C VAL A 4 -27.05 -16.52 -21.88
N GLY A 5 -27.22 -17.54 -22.71
CA GLY A 5 -27.34 -18.95 -22.29
C GLY A 5 -26.07 -19.55 -21.66
N LYS A 6 -25.25 -18.73 -21.00
CA LYS A 6 -24.00 -19.07 -20.34
C LYS A 6 -24.02 -18.55 -18.92
N SER A 7 -23.41 -19.30 -18.01
CA SER A 7 -23.24 -18.87 -16.62
C SER A 7 -22.17 -17.77 -16.52
N ARG A 8 -22.18 -17.00 -15.43
CA ARG A 8 -21.14 -15.98 -15.16
C ARG A 8 -19.74 -16.56 -15.21
N ARG A 9 -19.58 -17.78 -14.66
CA ARG A 9 -18.31 -18.51 -14.67
C ARG A 9 -17.83 -18.84 -16.07
N GLN A 10 -18.74 -19.28 -16.96
CA GLN A 10 -18.39 -19.61 -18.35
C GLN A 10 -17.95 -18.36 -19.14
N LEU A 11 -18.48 -17.18 -18.82
CA LEU A 11 -18.04 -15.93 -19.42
C LEU A 11 -16.68 -15.47 -18.86
N PHE A 12 -16.47 -15.62 -17.55
CA PHE A 12 -15.17 -15.35 -16.90
C PHE A 12 -14.06 -16.19 -17.53
N GLU A 13 -14.24 -17.52 -17.63
CA GLU A 13 -13.24 -18.43 -18.19
C GLU A 13 -12.95 -18.14 -19.68
N ALA A 14 -13.95 -17.72 -20.45
CA ALA A 14 -13.80 -17.52 -21.89
C ALA A 14 -13.23 -16.15 -22.31
N ILE A 15 -13.31 -15.14 -21.46
CA ILE A 15 -12.97 -13.75 -21.83
C ILE A 15 -12.05 -13.12 -20.79
N GLU A 16 -12.44 -13.16 -19.51
CA GLU A 16 -11.75 -12.41 -18.46
C GLU A 16 -10.46 -13.11 -18.02
N HIS A 17 -10.44 -14.45 -18.01
CA HIS A 17 -9.29 -15.24 -17.56
C HIS A 17 -8.03 -14.98 -18.38
N ASP A 18 -8.13 -14.87 -19.71
CA ASP A 18 -6.97 -14.63 -20.59
C ASP A 18 -6.41 -13.20 -20.44
N ALA A 19 -7.27 -12.24 -20.06
CA ALA A 19 -6.88 -10.85 -19.84
C ALA A 19 -6.31 -10.59 -18.43
N LEU A 20 -6.39 -11.56 -17.51
CA LEU A 20 -5.95 -11.39 -16.12
C LEU A 20 -4.45 -11.66 -15.99
N ALA A 21 -3.78 -10.79 -15.23
CA ALA A 21 -2.41 -11.02 -14.79
C ALA A 21 -2.33 -12.19 -13.80
N PRO A 22 -1.19 -12.90 -13.71
CA PRO A 22 -0.99 -13.93 -12.70
C PRO A 22 -1.17 -13.35 -11.29
N LEU A 23 -1.63 -14.19 -10.36
CA LEU A 23 -1.80 -13.80 -8.96
C LEU A 23 -0.46 -13.31 -8.40
N PRO A 24 -0.39 -12.05 -7.92
CA PRO A 24 0.83 -11.54 -7.30
C PRO A 24 1.25 -12.42 -6.12
N ALA A 25 2.56 -12.71 -6.02
CA ALA A 25 3.10 -13.50 -4.92
C ALA A 25 2.96 -12.80 -3.56
N THR A 26 2.97 -11.47 -3.57
CA THR A 26 2.75 -10.62 -2.41
C THR A 26 1.29 -10.21 -2.33
N PRO A 27 0.60 -10.39 -1.19
CA PRO A 27 -0.74 -9.86 -0.97
C PRO A 27 -0.80 -8.36 -1.25
N PHE A 28 -1.92 -7.90 -1.79
CA PHE A 28 -2.17 -6.46 -1.89
C PHE A 28 -2.38 -5.88 -0.49
N GLU A 29 -1.51 -4.97 -0.09
CA GLU A 29 -1.63 -4.22 1.16
C GLU A 29 -2.03 -2.78 0.84
N TYR A 30 -3.23 -2.39 1.28
CA TYR A 30 -3.64 -0.99 1.21
C TYR A 30 -2.83 -0.18 2.22
N ALA A 31 -2.21 0.90 1.76
CA ALA A 31 -1.44 1.80 2.59
C ALA A 31 -1.72 3.26 2.20
N GLU A 32 -2.05 4.09 3.19
CA GLU A 32 -2.25 5.52 2.99
C GLU A 32 -0.95 6.24 3.27
N TRP A 33 -0.40 6.93 2.28
CA TRP A 33 0.93 7.51 2.44
C TRP A 33 0.86 8.99 2.83
N LYS A 34 1.52 9.35 3.92
CA LYS A 34 1.67 10.73 4.39
C LYS A 34 3.12 11.16 4.29
N SER A 35 3.35 12.38 3.80
CA SER A 35 4.69 12.98 3.78
C SER A 35 4.93 13.74 5.07
N ALA A 36 5.97 13.38 5.81
CA ALA A 36 6.35 14.02 7.06
C ALA A 36 7.84 14.41 7.03
N LYS A 37 8.17 15.55 7.66
CA LYS A 37 9.56 15.97 7.84
C LYS A 37 10.10 15.39 9.13
N VAL A 38 11.28 14.78 9.07
CA VAL A 38 11.94 14.23 10.25
C VAL A 38 12.41 15.36 11.16
N HIS A 39 11.91 15.34 12.39
CA HIS A 39 12.27 16.29 13.42
C HIS A 39 13.70 16.01 13.95
N PRO A 40 14.44 17.02 14.47
CA PRO A 40 15.81 16.86 14.95
C PRO A 40 16.00 15.81 16.05
N ASP A 41 14.93 15.45 16.75
CA ASP A 41 14.88 14.42 17.79
C ASP A 41 14.68 13.01 17.23
N TYR A 42 14.86 12.76 15.92
CA TYR A 42 14.69 11.46 15.27
C TYR A 42 13.23 11.00 15.11
N HIS A 43 12.23 11.86 15.34
CA HIS A 43 10.82 11.49 15.24
C HIS A 43 10.09 12.12 14.05
N VAL A 44 9.07 11.42 13.56
CA VAL A 44 8.06 11.97 12.64
C VAL A 44 6.69 11.84 13.25
N GLU A 45 5.87 12.88 13.09
CA GLU A 45 4.46 12.84 13.48
C GLU A 45 3.62 12.33 12.31
N VAL A 46 2.92 11.22 12.52
CA VAL A 46 1.92 10.68 11.60
C VAL A 46 0.65 10.42 12.41
N ASP A 47 -0.43 11.09 12.03
CA ASP A 47 -1.75 11.02 12.68
C ASP A 47 -1.71 11.11 14.21
N LYS A 48 -0.97 12.12 14.72
CA LYS A 48 -0.78 12.43 16.14
C LYS A 48 0.02 11.37 16.92
N ALA A 49 0.63 10.41 16.23
CA ALA A 49 1.59 9.46 16.79
C ALA A 49 3.01 9.81 16.32
N PHE A 50 3.98 9.68 17.22
CA PHE A 50 5.40 9.91 16.93
C PHE A 50 6.11 8.59 16.66
N TYR A 51 6.74 8.49 15.50
CA TYR A 51 7.48 7.30 15.08
C TYR A 51 8.97 7.62 14.94
N SER A 52 9.82 6.73 15.47
CA SER A 52 11.26 6.88 15.43
C SER A 52 11.82 6.44 14.05
N VAL A 53 12.70 7.24 13.44
CA VAL A 53 13.24 7.00 12.09
C VAL A 53 14.75 7.23 12.01
N PRO A 54 15.53 6.42 11.25
CA PRO A 54 16.99 6.51 11.16
C PRO A 54 17.58 7.93 11.19
N HIS A 55 18.65 8.15 11.97
CA HIS A 55 19.15 9.50 12.30
C HIS A 55 19.74 10.17 11.07
N ARG A 56 20.11 9.36 10.08
CA ARG A 56 20.57 9.80 8.77
C ARG A 56 19.49 10.54 7.99
N LEU A 57 18.22 10.38 8.37
CA LEU A 57 17.05 10.99 7.74
C LEU A 57 16.63 12.30 8.44
N ILE A 58 17.30 12.73 9.52
CA ILE A 58 17.00 14.00 10.19
C ILE A 58 16.99 15.16 9.18
N GLY A 59 15.91 15.94 9.19
CA GLY A 59 15.71 17.05 8.27
C GLY A 59 15.25 16.67 6.86
N ARG A 60 15.21 15.38 6.52
CA ARG A 60 14.63 14.91 5.25
C ARG A 60 13.12 14.78 5.33
N GLN A 61 12.49 14.83 4.17
CA GLN A 61 11.08 14.52 4.00
C GLN A 61 10.96 13.06 3.63
N ILE A 62 10.23 12.30 4.44
CA ILE A 62 9.99 10.87 4.22
C ILE A 62 8.49 10.62 4.02
N ARG A 63 8.16 9.51 3.35
CA ARG A 63 6.78 9.11 3.11
C ARG A 63 6.44 7.91 3.98
N CYS A 64 5.69 8.13 5.05
CA CYS A 64 5.25 7.07 5.95
C CYS A 64 3.84 6.60 5.63
N PRO A 65 3.52 5.30 5.80
CA PRO A 65 2.14 4.85 5.82
C PRO A 65 1.45 5.38 7.09
N ALA A 66 0.26 5.93 6.96
CA ALA A 66 -0.60 6.38 8.04
C ALA A 66 -1.22 5.21 8.80
N ASP A 67 -1.47 4.12 8.09
CA ASP A 67 -2.03 2.88 8.61
C ASP A 67 -1.01 2.02 9.37
N LYS A 68 0.30 2.23 9.16
CA LYS A 68 1.35 1.42 9.80
C LYS A 68 2.09 2.19 10.88
N PRO A 69 2.32 1.54 12.04
CA PRO A 69 3.03 2.14 13.16
C PRO A 69 4.56 2.18 12.98
N ASP A 70 5.11 1.89 11.80
CA ASP A 70 6.57 1.82 11.62
C ASP A 70 7.03 2.42 10.29
N CYS A 71 7.85 3.47 10.40
CA CYS A 71 8.51 4.16 9.30
C CYS A 71 9.96 3.67 9.06
N ARG A 72 10.47 2.69 9.81
CA ARG A 72 11.88 2.26 9.76
C ARG A 72 12.26 1.48 8.51
N GLY A 73 11.28 0.91 7.80
CA GLY A 73 11.48 0.12 6.58
C GLY A 73 11.26 0.89 5.28
N LEU A 74 11.17 2.22 5.34
CA LEU A 74 10.94 3.05 4.18
C LEU A 74 12.21 3.19 3.33
N PRO A 75 12.12 3.05 1.99
CA PRO A 75 13.24 3.26 1.08
C PRO A 75 13.73 4.71 1.07
#